data_AF-A0A7I0EI56-F1
#
_entry.id   AF-A0A7I0EI56-F1
#
_cell.length_a   1.000
_cell.length_b   1.000
_cell.length_c   1.000
_cell.angle_alpha   90.00
_cell.angle_beta   90.00
_cell.angle_gamma   90.00
#
_symmetry.space_group_name_H-M   'P 1'
#
loop_
_entity.id
_entity.type
_entity.pdbx_description
1 polymer ?
#
loop_
_entity_poly.entity_id
_entity_poly.type
_entity_poly.pdbx_seq_one_letter_code
_entity_poly.pdbx_strand_id
1 'polypeptide(L)'
;MSDTERGDDAEQHPTNQERSTSTNTNTDQPQADRPGTEPTPEDAAERLSAESAHESRLRVLRSKAAVARSEVDALTALHLDPDTLEDLLDTASPQEAARLLKSEHSISVRVVDARARAEITEAEYEQAVLDNFNEAER
;
A
#
# COMPACT_ATOMS: atom_id res chain seq x y z
N MET A 1 -7.96 57.89 -3.37
CA MET A 1 -9.28 58.21 -2.80
C MET A 1 -9.67 57.05 -1.91
N SER A 2 -9.75 57.33 -0.61
CA SER A 2 -10.30 56.54 0.51
C SER A 2 -9.53 55.25 0.86
N ASP A 3 -8.76 55.16 1.95
CA ASP A 3 -9.13 55.28 3.39
C ASP A 3 -10.34 54.37 3.70
N THR A 4 -10.35 53.48 4.70
CA THR A 4 -10.15 53.77 6.13
C THR A 4 -10.13 52.44 6.93
N GLU A 5 -9.19 52.34 7.89
CA GLU A 5 -9.29 51.78 9.27
C GLU A 5 -9.87 50.37 9.58
N ARG A 6 -9.61 49.68 10.70
CA ARG A 6 -8.76 49.74 11.92
C ARG A 6 -9.61 49.13 13.05
N GLY A 7 -8.96 48.47 14.02
CA GLY A 7 -9.54 48.00 15.30
C GLY A 7 -9.23 46.51 15.45
N ASP A 8 -8.13 46.06 16.06
CA ASP A 8 -7.50 46.40 17.35
C ASP A 8 -8.42 46.18 18.57
N ASP A 9 -7.88 45.36 19.49
CA ASP A 9 -8.15 45.21 20.92
C ASP A 9 -9.44 44.47 21.34
N ALA A 10 -9.33 43.26 21.89
CA ALA A 10 -8.93 42.90 23.26
C ALA A 10 -10.09 43.01 24.26
N GLU A 11 -10.34 41.93 25.03
CA GLU A 11 -10.87 41.85 26.41
C GLU A 11 -11.47 40.44 26.63
N GLN A 12 -10.80 39.56 27.39
CA GLN A 12 -10.89 39.37 28.85
C GLN A 12 -12.13 38.57 29.32
N HIS A 13 -11.83 37.62 30.22
CA HIS A 13 -12.67 36.56 30.81
C HIS A 13 -13.80 37.11 31.76
N PRO A 14 -14.34 36.32 32.72
CA PRO A 14 -15.43 35.32 32.63
C PRO A 14 -16.58 35.64 33.63
N THR A 15 -17.80 35.11 33.48
CA THR A 15 -18.72 35.02 34.65
C THR A 15 -19.69 33.84 34.60
N ASN A 16 -19.68 33.16 35.75
CA ASN A 16 -20.53 32.12 36.31
C ASN A 16 -22.06 32.36 36.30
N GLN A 17 -22.75 31.30 36.74
CA GLN A 17 -24.15 31.18 37.24
C GLN A 17 -25.16 30.71 36.17
N GLU A 18 -25.99 29.68 36.36
CA GLU A 18 -26.39 28.90 37.53
C GLU A 18 -27.29 27.75 37.03
N ARG A 19 -27.07 26.50 37.49
CA ARG A 19 -28.17 25.69 38.08
C ARG A 19 -27.63 24.45 38.81
N SER A 20 -27.50 24.59 40.13
CA SER A 20 -27.61 23.47 41.09
C SER A 20 -29.08 23.00 41.08
N THR A 21 -29.53 21.77 41.37
CA THR A 21 -29.20 20.71 42.34
C THR A 21 -29.87 19.42 41.77
N SER A 22 -29.38 18.20 41.97
CA SER A 22 -29.54 17.48 43.22
C SER A 22 -28.66 16.23 43.30
N THR A 23 -28.05 16.15 44.47
CA THR A 23 -27.43 15.05 45.20
C THR A 23 -28.00 13.66 44.94
N ASN A 24 -27.11 12.69 44.68
CA ASN A 24 -27.16 11.41 45.38
C ASN A 24 -25.72 10.97 45.70
N THR A 25 -25.46 10.89 47.00
CA THR A 25 -24.24 10.42 47.66
C THR A 25 -24.24 8.89 47.76
N ASN A 26 -23.13 8.24 47.40
CA ASN A 26 -22.50 7.08 48.08
C ASN A 26 -21.41 6.51 47.14
N THR A 27 -20.11 6.67 47.44
CA THR A 27 -19.26 5.81 48.29
C THR A 27 -18.47 4.80 47.44
N ASP A 28 -17.13 4.94 47.51
CA ASP A 28 -16.06 3.97 47.28
C ASP A 28 -16.31 2.74 46.38
N GLN A 29 -15.63 2.69 45.24
CA GLN A 29 -14.49 1.77 44.99
C GLN A 29 -14.05 1.81 43.52
N PRO A 30 -12.74 1.64 43.24
CA PRO A 30 -12.27 1.34 41.91
C PRO A 30 -12.61 -0.12 41.60
N GLN A 31 -13.66 -0.38 40.80
CA GLN A 31 -13.83 -1.71 40.21
C GLN A 31 -12.83 -1.89 39.07
N ALA A 32 -11.60 -2.23 39.46
CA ALA A 32 -10.85 -3.25 38.76
C ALA A 32 -11.69 -4.55 38.84
N ASP A 33 -12.19 -5.00 37.70
CA ASP A 33 -12.50 -6.40 37.38
C ASP A 33 -13.16 -6.42 35.98
N ARG A 34 -12.33 -6.24 34.95
CA ARG A 34 -12.57 -6.99 33.72
C ARG A 34 -11.90 -8.34 33.95
N PRO A 35 -12.61 -9.48 33.96
CA PRO A 35 -11.93 -10.75 33.90
C PRO A 35 -11.14 -10.74 32.60
N GLY A 36 -9.81 -10.69 32.71
CA GLY A 36 -8.95 -11.14 31.64
C GLY A 36 -9.27 -12.60 31.47
N THR A 37 -10.12 -12.93 30.50
CA THR A 37 -10.25 -14.30 30.03
C THR A 37 -8.86 -14.68 29.55
N GLU A 38 -8.14 -15.49 30.34
CA GLU A 38 -6.90 -16.08 29.88
C GLU A 38 -7.19 -16.79 28.55
N PRO A 39 -6.40 -16.54 27.50
CA PRO A 39 -6.64 -17.16 26.21
C PRO A 39 -6.67 -18.67 26.40
N THR A 40 -7.74 -19.30 25.95
CA THR A 40 -7.87 -20.74 26.06
C THR A 40 -6.82 -21.40 25.15
N PRO A 41 -6.45 -22.66 25.42
CA PRO A 41 -5.58 -23.42 24.50
C PRO A 41 -6.14 -23.49 23.07
N GLU A 42 -7.47 -23.41 22.92
CA GLU A 42 -8.19 -23.34 21.65
C GLU A 42 -7.93 -22.00 20.95
N ASP A 43 -8.04 -20.87 21.66
CA ASP A 43 -7.69 -19.54 21.13
C ASP A 43 -6.21 -19.47 20.70
N ALA A 44 -5.31 -20.10 21.45
CA ALA A 44 -3.89 -20.16 21.12
C ALA A 44 -3.63 -21.00 19.85
N ALA A 45 -4.32 -22.13 19.70
CA ALA A 45 -4.22 -22.96 18.51
C ALA A 45 -4.78 -22.27 17.26
N GLU A 46 -5.90 -21.53 17.39
CA GLU A 46 -6.48 -20.74 16.31
C GLU A 46 -5.55 -19.61 15.85
N ARG A 47 -4.92 -18.90 16.79
CA ARG A 47 -3.91 -17.86 16.47
C ARG A 47 -2.71 -18.41 15.71
N LEU A 48 -2.13 -19.52 16.18
CA LEU A 48 -1.00 -20.17 15.50
C LEU A 48 -1.37 -20.65 14.08
N SER A 49 -2.60 -21.15 13.90
CA SER A 49 -3.12 -21.55 12.59
C SER A 49 -3.27 -20.33 11.66
N ALA A 50 -3.82 -19.23 12.17
CA ALA A 50 -3.97 -17.98 11.42
C ALA A 50 -2.60 -17.40 11.01
N GLU A 51 -1.63 -17.36 11.92
CA GLU A 51 -0.26 -16.92 11.65
C GLU A 51 0.41 -17.77 10.56
N SER A 52 0.29 -19.10 10.64
CA SER A 52 0.84 -20.02 9.65
C SER A 52 0.19 -19.85 8.27
N ALA A 53 -1.12 -19.68 8.21
CA ALA A 53 -1.85 -19.42 6.96
C ALA A 53 -1.42 -18.10 6.34
N HIS A 54 -1.23 -17.07 7.18
CA HIS A 54 -0.77 -15.75 6.77
C HIS A 54 0.67 -15.77 6.22
N GLU A 55 1.61 -16.41 6.93
CA GLU A 55 3.00 -16.53 6.47
C GLU A 55 3.08 -17.26 5.11
N SER A 56 2.26 -18.31 4.96
CA SER A 56 2.15 -19.04 3.69
C SER A 56 1.65 -18.13 2.56
N ARG A 57 0.64 -17.29 2.83
CA ARG A 57 0.12 -16.30 1.88
C ARG A 57 1.20 -15.29 1.49
N LEU A 58 1.93 -14.73 2.45
CA LEU A 58 3.02 -13.78 2.18
C LEU A 58 4.11 -14.40 1.31
N ARG A 59 4.48 -15.65 1.57
CA ARG A 59 5.48 -16.37 0.78
C ARG A 59 5.04 -16.53 -0.68
N VAL A 60 3.78 -16.88 -0.91
CA VAL A 60 3.20 -17.00 -2.27
C VAL A 60 3.20 -15.65 -2.97
N LEU A 61 2.72 -14.58 -2.31
CA LEU A 61 2.67 -13.24 -2.89
C LEU A 61 4.07 -12.71 -3.23
N ARG A 62 5.04 -12.90 -2.34
CA ARG A 62 6.44 -12.55 -2.60
C ARG A 62 7.00 -13.27 -3.83
N SER A 63 6.73 -14.58 -3.94
CA SER A 63 7.15 -15.37 -5.10
C SER A 63 6.49 -14.86 -6.39
N LYS A 64 5.19 -14.56 -6.35
CA LYS A 64 4.44 -14.01 -7.48
C LYS A 64 5.02 -12.67 -7.96
N ALA A 65 5.31 -11.76 -7.03
CA ALA A 65 5.94 -10.47 -7.35
C ALA A 65 7.34 -10.66 -7.96
N ALA A 66 8.14 -11.58 -7.42
CA ALA A 66 9.47 -11.89 -7.98
C ALA A 66 9.39 -12.45 -9.41
N VAL A 67 8.44 -13.36 -9.67
CA VAL A 67 8.21 -13.91 -11.01
C VAL A 67 7.75 -12.81 -11.98
N ALA A 68 6.84 -11.94 -11.57
CA ALA A 68 6.34 -10.87 -12.43
C ALA A 68 7.45 -9.86 -12.80
N ARG A 69 8.33 -9.50 -11.86
CA ARG A 69 9.52 -8.70 -12.16
C ARG A 69 10.48 -9.41 -13.11
N SER A 70 10.73 -10.71 -12.89
CA SER A 70 11.56 -11.51 -13.80
C SER A 70 10.99 -11.59 -15.22
N GLU A 71 9.65 -11.56 -15.38
CA GLU A 71 9.01 -11.51 -16.70
C GLU A 71 9.32 -10.18 -17.42
N VAL A 72 9.28 -9.05 -16.69
CA VAL A 72 9.68 -7.73 -17.23
C VAL A 72 11.12 -7.76 -17.71
N ASP A 73 12.04 -8.31 -16.91
CA ASP A 73 13.46 -8.41 -17.28
C ASP A 73 13.64 -9.29 -18.52
N ALA A 74 12.99 -10.45 -18.55
CA ALA A 74 13.06 -11.37 -19.68
C ALA A 74 12.53 -10.75 -20.97
N LEU A 75 11.43 -9.99 -20.91
CA LEU A 75 10.88 -9.29 -22.08
C LEU A 75 11.74 -8.11 -22.51
N THR A 76 12.29 -7.36 -21.54
CA THR A 76 13.19 -6.23 -21.83
C THR A 76 14.46 -6.70 -22.52
N ALA A 77 14.98 -7.87 -22.14
CA ALA A 77 16.13 -8.50 -22.78
C ALA A 77 15.88 -8.97 -24.24
N LEU A 78 14.63 -8.98 -24.71
CA LEU A 78 14.31 -9.27 -26.12
C LEU A 78 14.50 -8.06 -27.04
N HIS A 79 14.59 -6.84 -26.48
CA HIS A 79 14.85 -5.67 -27.29
C HIS A 79 16.23 -5.75 -27.94
N LEU A 80 16.30 -5.33 -29.20
CA LEU A 80 17.57 -4.99 -29.81
C LEU A 80 18.16 -3.75 -29.13
N ASP A 81 19.48 -3.76 -28.93
CA ASP A 81 20.21 -2.55 -28.55
C ASP A 81 19.93 -1.45 -29.57
N PRO A 82 19.70 -0.18 -29.16
CA PRO A 82 19.33 0.90 -30.07
C PRO A 82 20.27 1.06 -31.26
N ASP A 83 21.58 0.98 -31.02
CA ASP A 83 22.61 1.08 -32.05
C ASP A 83 22.52 -0.08 -33.05
N THR A 84 22.26 -1.30 -32.55
CA THR A 84 22.08 -2.48 -33.42
C THR A 84 20.80 -2.37 -34.24
N LEU A 85 19.72 -1.85 -33.66
CA LEU A 85 18.47 -1.60 -34.37
C LEU A 85 18.68 -0.57 -35.49
N GLU A 86 19.41 0.53 -35.21
CA GLU A 86 19.74 1.56 -36.20
C GLU A 86 20.55 0.98 -37.37
N ASP A 87 21.63 0.24 -37.08
CA ASP A 87 22.46 -0.41 -38.10
C ASP A 87 21.66 -1.38 -39.00
N LEU A 88 20.74 -2.14 -38.38
CA LEU A 88 19.86 -3.05 -39.11
C LEU A 88 18.85 -2.30 -39.97
N LEU A 89 18.31 -1.17 -39.50
CA LEU A 89 17.35 -0.37 -40.26
C LEU A 89 18.01 0.35 -41.44
N ASP A 90 19.25 0.81 -41.29
CA ASP A 90 20.00 1.51 -42.34
C ASP A 90 20.31 0.62 -43.56
N THR A 91 20.45 -0.69 -43.32
CA THR A 91 20.81 -1.66 -44.36
C THR A 91 19.64 -2.51 -44.85
N ALA A 92 18.51 -2.48 -44.14
CA ALA A 92 17.33 -3.28 -44.46
C ALA A 92 16.57 -2.79 -45.70
N SER A 93 15.98 -3.73 -46.44
CA SER A 93 14.95 -3.36 -47.41
C SER A 93 13.72 -2.77 -46.70
N PRO A 94 12.88 -1.97 -47.40
CA PRO A 94 11.69 -1.38 -46.78
C PRO A 94 10.75 -2.40 -46.11
N GLN A 95 10.66 -3.62 -46.66
CA GLN A 95 9.83 -4.68 -46.09
C GLN A 95 10.44 -5.27 -44.82
N GLU A 96 11.77 -5.42 -44.76
CA GLU A 96 12.48 -5.91 -43.58
C GLU A 96 12.45 -4.88 -42.45
N ALA A 97 12.70 -3.61 -42.77
CA ALA A 97 12.59 -2.51 -41.82
C ALA A 97 11.19 -2.46 -41.18
N ALA A 98 10.13 -2.59 -41.98
CA ALA A 98 8.76 -2.64 -41.48
C ALA A 98 8.51 -3.84 -40.54
N ARG A 99 9.12 -5.00 -40.80
CA ARG A 99 9.02 -6.17 -39.92
C ARG A 99 9.77 -5.97 -38.60
N LEU A 100 11.00 -5.42 -38.67
CA LEU A 100 11.82 -5.10 -37.49
C LEU A 100 11.11 -4.10 -36.57
N LEU A 101 10.62 -2.99 -37.12
CA LEU A 101 9.88 -1.99 -36.34
C LEU A 101 8.62 -2.59 -35.71
N LYS A 102 7.91 -3.47 -36.43
CA LYS A 102 6.73 -4.15 -35.89
C LYS A 102 7.08 -5.11 -34.75
N SER A 103 8.17 -5.87 -34.85
CA SER A 103 8.60 -6.75 -33.76
C SER A 103 9.04 -5.95 -32.54
N GLU A 104 9.83 -4.90 -32.71
CA GLU A 104 10.27 -4.03 -31.60
C GLU A 104 9.09 -3.34 -30.91
N HIS A 105 8.12 -2.85 -31.68
CA HIS A 105 6.89 -2.31 -31.11
C HIS A 105 6.11 -3.36 -30.33
N SER A 106 5.99 -4.58 -30.87
CA SER A 106 5.30 -5.67 -30.18
C SER A 106 5.99 -6.07 -28.86
N ILE A 107 7.32 -6.04 -28.80
CA ILE A 107 8.07 -6.28 -27.57
C ILE A 107 7.81 -5.13 -26.58
N SER A 108 7.87 -3.88 -27.04
CA SER A 108 7.60 -2.69 -26.22
C SER A 108 6.23 -2.76 -25.53
N VAL A 109 5.18 -3.11 -26.27
CA VAL A 109 3.82 -3.26 -25.72
C VAL A 109 3.78 -4.34 -24.64
N ARG A 110 4.42 -5.50 -24.90
CA ARG A 110 4.46 -6.60 -23.93
C ARG A 110 5.24 -6.22 -22.66
N VAL A 111 6.30 -5.44 -22.78
CA VAL A 111 7.06 -4.93 -21.62
C VAL A 111 6.19 -4.01 -20.79
N VAL A 112 5.42 -3.10 -21.41
CA VAL A 112 4.49 -2.22 -20.70
C VAL A 112 3.42 -3.03 -19.95
N ASP A 113 2.80 -4.00 -20.62
CA ASP A 113 1.79 -4.85 -19.99
C ASP A 113 2.37 -5.67 -18.83
N ALA A 114 3.58 -6.21 -18.99
CA ALA A 114 4.27 -6.95 -17.95
C ALA A 114 4.63 -6.07 -16.74
N ARG A 115 5.05 -4.81 -16.98
CA ARG A 115 5.32 -3.85 -15.90
C ARG A 115 4.06 -3.55 -15.10
N ALA A 116 2.95 -3.28 -15.77
CA ALA A 116 1.67 -3.07 -15.10
C ALA A 116 1.26 -4.29 -14.23
N ARG A 117 1.47 -5.52 -14.74
CA ARG A 117 1.26 -6.74 -13.95
C ARG A 117 2.20 -6.81 -12.75
N ALA A 118 3.49 -6.55 -12.94
CA ALA A 118 4.48 -6.58 -11.88
C ALA A 118 4.14 -5.60 -10.76
N GLU A 119 3.81 -4.36 -11.09
CA GLU A 119 3.35 -3.32 -10.16
C GLU A 119 2.13 -3.75 -9.36
N ILE A 120 1.11 -4.35 -10.02
CA ILE A 120 -0.08 -4.87 -9.32
C ILE A 120 0.31 -5.98 -8.34
N THR A 121 1.13 -6.94 -8.77
CA THR A 121 1.52 -8.06 -7.88
C THR A 121 2.41 -7.63 -6.72
N GLU A 122 3.22 -6.59 -6.93
CA GLU A 122 4.02 -5.98 -5.88
C GLU A 122 3.13 -5.27 -4.87
N ALA A 123 2.17 -4.46 -5.33
CA ALA A 123 1.20 -3.81 -4.46
C ALA A 123 0.36 -4.83 -3.65
N GLU A 124 -0.03 -5.96 -4.25
CA GLU A 124 -0.71 -7.05 -3.53
C GLU A 124 0.15 -7.63 -2.40
N TYR A 125 1.45 -7.79 -2.64
CA TYR A 125 2.38 -8.26 -1.62
C TYR A 125 2.59 -7.22 -0.51
N GLU A 126 2.84 -5.96 -0.88
CA GLU A 126 3.03 -4.86 0.07
C GLU A 126 1.79 -4.66 0.95
N GLN A 127 0.60 -4.68 0.37
CA GLN A 127 -0.64 -4.58 1.14
C GLN A 127 -0.77 -5.74 2.14
N ALA A 128 -0.48 -6.97 1.73
CA ALA A 128 -0.53 -8.11 2.65
C ALA A 128 0.51 -8.01 3.77
N VAL A 129 1.67 -7.39 3.51
CA VAL A 129 2.67 -7.09 4.56
C VAL A 129 2.16 -6.02 5.52
N LEU A 130 1.51 -4.97 5.02
CA LEU A 130 0.95 -3.90 5.86
C LEU A 130 -0.24 -4.37 6.71
N ASP A 131 -1.11 -5.21 6.16
CA ASP A 131 -2.23 -5.81 6.90
C ASP A 131 -1.72 -6.56 8.14
N ASN A 132 -0.57 -7.25 8.03
CA ASN A 132 0.10 -7.93 9.15
C ASN A 132 0.60 -6.97 10.24
N PHE A 133 1.17 -5.82 9.86
CA PHE A 133 1.60 -4.82 10.85
C PHE A 133 0.41 -4.29 11.65
N ASN A 134 -0.70 -3.99 10.98
CA ASN A 134 -1.91 -3.49 11.63
C ASN A 134 -2.60 -4.53 12.52
N GLU A 135 -2.51 -5.82 12.19
CA GLU A 135 -3.04 -6.91 13.02
C GLU A 135 -2.14 -7.19 14.24
N ALA A 136 -0.82 -7.03 14.12
CA ALA A 136 0.12 -7.17 15.24
C ALA A 136 0.04 -6.03 16.28
N GLU A 137 -0.53 -4.87 15.92
CA GLU A 137 -0.71 -3.71 16.82
C GLU A 137 -2.07 -3.67 17.54
N ARG A 138 -2.99 -4.61 17.26
CA ARG A 138 -4.30 -4.73 17.93
C ARG A 138 -4.30 -5.71 19.09
#